data_AF-A0A498CLD6-F1
#
_entry.id   AF-A0A498CLD6-F1
#
_cell.length_a   1.000
_cell.length_b   1.000
_cell.length_c   1.000
_cell.angle_alpha   90.00
_cell.angle_beta   90.00
_cell.angle_gamma   90.00
#
_symmetry.space_group_name_H-M   'P 1'
#
loop_
_entity.id
_entity.type
_entity.pdbx_description
1 polymer ?
#
loop_
_entity_poly.entity_id
_entity_poly.type
_entity_poly.pdbx_seq_one_letter_code
_entity_poly.pdbx_strand_id
1 'polypeptide(L)'
;MKINWAVRFQNPLWWAQVACAVLLPILAYFGLSWEDMTSWAALGALFVRAVQNPVVVVSVLVSVFNAVVDPTTAGVGDSRLAMTYAAPHRDRRTDGREARP
;
A
#
# COMPACT_ATOMS: atom_id res chain seq x y z
N MET A 1 -0.80 -0.18 -18.72
CA MET A 1 -0.79 -0.52 -17.29
C MET A 1 -2.12 -1.19 -16.95
N LYS A 2 -2.12 -2.42 -16.45
CA LYS A 2 -3.33 -3.12 -15.98
C LYS A 2 -3.03 -3.61 -14.57
N ILE A 3 -3.88 -3.25 -13.61
CA ILE A 3 -3.73 -3.55 -12.18
C ILE A 3 -5.05 -4.13 -11.71
N ASN A 4 -5.00 -5.27 -11.02
CA ASN A 4 -6.18 -5.90 -10.43
C ASN A 4 -6.49 -5.24 -9.07
N TRP A 5 -7.23 -4.13 -9.12
CA TRP A 5 -7.62 -3.37 -7.92
C TRP A 5 -8.58 -4.14 -7.02
N ALA A 6 -9.45 -4.97 -7.58
CA ALA A 6 -10.44 -5.74 -6.83
C ALA A 6 -9.75 -6.69 -5.83
N VAL A 7 -8.69 -7.36 -6.26
CA VAL A 7 -7.91 -8.27 -5.39
C VAL A 7 -7.16 -7.51 -4.30
N ARG A 8 -6.62 -6.33 -4.60
CA ARG A 8 -5.93 -5.49 -3.60
C ARG A 8 -6.87 -5.02 -2.50
N PHE A 9 -8.05 -4.50 -2.85
CA PHE A 9 -9.01 -4.03 -1.85
C PHE A 9 -9.57 -5.14 -0.96
N GLN A 10 -9.55 -6.40 -1.41
CA GLN A 10 -9.88 -7.55 -0.57
C GLN A 10 -8.78 -7.93 0.43
N ASN A 11 -7.56 -7.42 0.27
CA ASN A 11 -6.45 -7.72 1.18
C ASN A 11 -6.36 -6.66 2.30
N PRO A 12 -6.50 -7.02 3.59
CA PRO A 12 -6.33 -6.08 4.70
C PRO A 12 -4.94 -5.43 4.72
N LEU A 13 -3.90 -6.14 4.29
CA LEU A 13 -2.52 -5.63 4.25
C LEU A 13 -2.37 -4.47 3.27
N TRP A 14 -3.13 -4.49 2.17
CA TRP A 14 -3.13 -3.40 1.19
C TRP A 14 -3.57 -2.09 1.83
N TRP A 15 -4.63 -2.11 2.64
CA TRP A 15 -5.12 -0.92 3.34
C TRP A 15 -4.11 -0.38 4.35
N ALA A 16 -3.45 -1.25 5.11
CA ALA A 16 -2.38 -0.85 6.02
C ALA A 16 -1.20 -0.21 5.26
N GLN A 17 -0.80 -0.81 4.14
CA GLN A 17 0.29 -0.32 3.31
C GLN A 17 -0.01 1.06 2.70
N VAL A 18 -1.23 1.27 2.18
CA VAL A 18 -1.66 2.59 1.67
C VAL A 18 -1.72 3.62 2.79
N ALA A 19 -2.25 3.28 3.96
CA ALA A 19 -2.29 4.18 5.10
C ALA A 19 -0.86 4.62 5.50
N CYS A 20 0.09 3.69 5.60
CA CYS A 20 1.49 4.00 5.88
C CYS A 20 2.14 4.84 4.77
N ALA A 21 1.89 4.50 3.50
CA ALA A 21 2.45 5.23 2.35
C ALA A 21 1.98 6.69 2.28
N VAL A 22 0.79 6.99 2.81
CA VAL A 22 0.28 8.36 2.90
C VAL A 22 0.77 9.06 4.16
N LEU A 23 0.66 8.42 5.32
CA LEU A 23 0.90 9.08 6.61
C LEU A 23 2.38 9.28 6.93
N LEU A 24 3.22 8.28 6.67
CA LEU A 24 4.62 8.32 7.10
C LEU A 24 5.44 9.43 6.40
N PRO A 25 5.31 9.68 5.09
CA PRO A 25 6.01 10.79 4.45
C PRO A 25 5.58 12.16 5.00
N ILE A 26 4.30 12.31 5.34
CA ILE A 26 3.77 13.55 5.93
C ILE A 26 4.39 13.78 7.31
N LEU A 27 4.35 12.77 8.18
CA LEU A 27 4.94 12.84 9.52
C LEU A 27 6.44 13.13 9.46
N ALA A 28 7.18 12.40 8.61
CA ALA A 28 8.61 12.57 8.42
C ALA A 28 8.96 14.00 7.94
N TYR A 29 8.21 14.55 7.00
CA TYR A 29 8.45 15.90 6.48
C TYR A 29 8.27 16.98 7.57
N PHE A 30 7.25 16.84 8.40
CA PHE A 30 6.97 17.80 9.48
C PHE A 30 7.73 17.51 10.78
N GLY A 31 8.57 16.46 10.82
CA GLY A 31 9.31 16.05 12.02
C GLY A 31 8.39 15.59 13.17
N LEU A 32 7.23 15.04 12.84
CA LEU A 32 6.23 14.58 13.80
C LEU A 32 6.34 13.08 14.03
N SER A 33 6.05 12.66 15.25
CA SER A 33 5.94 11.26 15.64
C SER A 33 4.50 10.78 15.54
N TRP A 34 4.32 9.45 15.46
CA TRP A 34 2.99 8.84 15.54
C TRP A 34 2.25 9.24 16.83
N GLU A 35 3.00 9.34 17.93
CA GLU A 35 2.48 9.69 19.26
C GLU A 35 1.92 11.12 19.31
N ASP A 36 2.27 12.00 18.37
CA ASP A 36 1.72 13.35 18.29
C ASP A 36 0.28 13.37 17.73
N MET A 37 -0.13 12.31 17.02
CA MET A 37 -1.43 12.22 16.37
C MET A 37 -2.50 11.67 17.33
N THR A 38 -2.68 12.34 18.47
CA THR A 38 -3.60 11.92 19.54
C THR A 38 -5.06 12.35 19.34
N SER A 39 -5.34 13.18 18.34
CA SER A 39 -6.70 13.65 18.04
C SER A 39 -6.99 13.76 16.54
N TRP A 40 -8.26 13.60 16.19
CA TRP A 40 -8.73 13.78 14.81
C TRP A 40 -8.53 15.20 14.29
N ALA A 41 -8.60 16.20 15.17
CA ALA A 41 -8.35 17.59 14.81
C ALA A 41 -6.88 17.82 14.41
N ALA A 42 -5.93 17.27 15.19
CA ALA A 42 -4.51 17.34 14.86
C ALA A 42 -4.20 16.64 13.54
N LEU A 43 -4.77 15.45 13.34
CA LEU A 43 -4.62 14.70 12.10
C LEU A 43 -5.19 15.46 10.89
N GLY A 44 -6.39 16.04 11.02
CA GLY A 44 -7.01 16.84 9.97
C GLY A 44 -6.20 18.09 9.60
N ALA A 45 -5.70 18.81 10.60
CA ALA A 45 -4.84 19.97 10.39
C ALA A 45 -3.53 19.59 9.68
N LEU A 46 -2.94 18.44 10.04
CA LEU A 46 -1.76 17.92 9.39
C LEU A 46 -2.00 17.62 7.91
N PHE A 47 -3.14 17.00 7.56
CA PHE A 47 -3.51 16.73 6.17
C PHE A 47 -3.69 18.01 5.36
N VAL A 48 -4.30 19.05 5.91
CA VAL A 48 -4.42 20.35 5.23
C VAL A 48 -3.04 20.94 4.91
N ARG A 49 -2.13 20.93 5.89
CA ARG A 49 -0.74 21.41 5.69
C ARG A 49 0.01 20.57 4.66
N ALA A 50 -0.22 19.26 4.64
CA ALA A 50 0.40 18.36 3.67
C ALA A 50 -0.03 18.69 2.24
N VAL A 51 -1.34 18.89 2.00
CA VAL A 51 -1.86 19.22 0.65
C VAL A 51 -1.39 20.58 0.17
N GLN A 52 -1.20 21.55 1.07
CA GLN A 52 -0.69 22.88 0.74
C GLN A 52 0.81 22.88 0.38
N ASN A 53 1.53 21.79 0.64
CA ASN A 53 2.96 21.70 0.40
C ASN A 53 3.26 20.79 -0.81
N PRO A 54 3.74 21.34 -1.95
CA PRO A 54 3.96 20.55 -3.15
C PRO A 54 5.03 19.46 -2.97
N VAL A 55 6.03 19.67 -2.10
CA VAL A 55 7.06 18.66 -1.82
C VAL A 55 6.42 17.47 -1.11
N VAL A 56 5.59 17.71 -0.10
CA VAL A 56 4.88 16.64 0.63
C VAL A 56 3.96 15.87 -0.30
N VAL A 57 3.22 16.58 -1.16
CA VAL A 57 2.35 15.94 -2.16
C VAL A 57 3.15 15.00 -3.06
N VAL A 58 4.28 15.46 -3.61
CA VAL A 58 5.15 14.62 -4.44
C VAL A 58 5.70 13.43 -3.64
N SER A 59 6.14 13.63 -2.39
CA SER A 59 6.63 12.54 -1.54
C SER A 59 5.57 11.48 -1.28
N VAL A 60 4.32 11.87 -1.01
CA VAL A 60 3.20 10.94 -0.84
C VAL A 60 2.91 10.20 -2.14
N LEU A 61 2.89 10.89 -3.28
CA LEU A 61 2.65 10.27 -4.60
C LEU A 61 3.72 9.21 -4.92
N VAL A 62 5.00 9.52 -4.67
CA VAL A 62 6.10 8.56 -4.86
C VAL A 62 5.97 7.38 -3.89
N SER A 63 5.61 7.61 -2.64
CA SER A 63 5.41 6.54 -1.66
C SER A 63 4.25 5.62 -2.05
N VAL A 64 3.13 6.18 -2.50
CA VAL A 64 1.98 5.40 -3.01
C VAL A 64 2.36 4.64 -4.29
N PHE A 65 3.13 5.26 -5.20
CA PHE A 65 3.65 4.56 -6.38
C PHE A 65 4.48 3.33 -5.98
N ASN A 66 5.39 3.46 -5.01
CA ASN A 66 6.18 2.36 -4.49
C ASN A 66 5.31 1.27 -3.82
N ALA A 67 4.18 1.65 -3.22
CA ALA A 67 3.26 0.68 -2.62
C ALA A 67 2.44 -0.08 -3.67
N VAL A 68 2.09 0.57 -4.79
CA VAL A 68 1.28 -0.02 -5.87
C VAL A 68 2.10 -0.93 -6.77
N VAL A 69 3.34 -0.53 -7.06
CA VAL A 69 4.21 -1.18 -8.06
C VAL A 69 4.96 -2.35 -7.46
N ASP A 70 4.81 -3.51 -8.09
CA ASP A 70 5.53 -4.72 -7.75
C ASP A 70 6.80 -4.84 -8.59
N PRO A 71 8.01 -4.75 -8.00
CA PRO A 71 9.27 -4.85 -8.73
C PRO A 71 9.55 -6.26 -9.27
N THR A 72 8.71 -7.25 -8.98
CA THR A 72 8.81 -8.60 -9.55
C THR A 72 8.10 -8.74 -10.90
N THR A 73 7.39 -7.70 -11.33
CA THR A 73 6.74 -7.64 -12.63
C THR A 73 7.59 -6.86 -13.65
N ALA A 74 7.51 -7.23 -14.92
CA ALA A 74 8.29 -6.59 -15.99
C ALA A 74 7.87 -5.12 -16.29
N GLY A 75 6.92 -4.56 -15.56
CA GLY A 75 6.45 -3.19 -15.75
C GLY A 75 5.59 -2.70 -14.59
N VAL A 76 4.90 -1.57 -14.79
CA VAL A 76 4.08 -0.93 -13.74
C VAL A 76 2.74 -1.65 -13.49
N GLY A 77 2.49 -2.78 -14.15
CA GLY A 77 1.22 -3.50 -14.11
C GLY A 77 1.40 -4.92 -13.63
N ASP A 78 0.31 -5.51 -13.17
CA ASP A 78 0.28 -6.88 -12.70
C ASP A 78 0.57 -7.88 -13.82
N SER A 79 1.06 -9.07 -13.42
CA SER A 79 1.23 -10.19 -14.33
C SER A 79 -0.12 -10.65 -14.91
N ARG A 80 -0.09 -11.31 -16.08
CA ARG A 80 -1.30 -11.88 -16.69
C ARG A 80 -2.03 -12.86 -15.77
N LEU A 81 -1.28 -13.56 -14.92
CA LEU A 81 -1.82 -14.50 -13.93
C LEU A 81 -2.53 -13.76 -12.79
N ALA A 82 -1.93 -12.68 -12.27
CA ALA A 82 -2.54 -11.88 -11.22
C ALA A 82 -3.87 -11.23 -11.67
N MET A 83 -4.02 -10.98 -12.96
CA MET A 83 -5.28 -10.52 -13.56
C MET A 83 -6.40 -11.57 -13.58
N THR A 84 -6.10 -12.87 -13.43
CA THR A 84 -7.14 -13.93 -13.39
C THR A 84 -7.67 -14.20 -11.98
N TYR A 85 -7.07 -13.60 -10.96
CA TYR A 85 -7.47 -13.81 -9.58
C TYR A 85 -8.77 -13.06 -9.23
N ALA A 86 -9.70 -13.78 -8.58
CA ALA A 86 -10.89 -13.20 -7.96
C ALA A 86 -10.67 -12.81 -6.49
N ALA A 87 -9.64 -13.38 -5.84
CA ALA A 87 -9.24 -13.15 -4.45
C ALA A 87 -7.72 -13.23 -4.31
N PRO A 88 -7.11 -12.69 -3.23
CA PRO A 88 -5.66 -12.76 -3.01
C PRO A 88 -5.12 -14.19 -3.12
N HIS A 89 -4.05 -14.36 -3.89
CA HIS A 89 -3.42 -15.67 -4.06
C HIS A 89 -2.93 -16.21 -2.71
N ARG A 90 -3.20 -17.48 -2.45
CA ARG A 90 -2.69 -18.21 -1.30
C ARG A 90 -1.84 -19.35 -1.80
N ASP A 91 -0.55 -19.32 -1.51
CA ASP A 91 0.32 -20.46 -1.79
C ASP A 91 -0.20 -21.67 -1.01
N ARG A 92 -0.58 -22.72 -1.76
CA ARG A 92 -0.83 -24.01 -1.13
C ARG A 92 0.49 -24.51 -0.57
N ARG A 93 0.60 -24.58 0.76
CA ARG A 93 1.58 -25.48 1.37
C ARG A 93 1.17 -26.89 0.98
N THR A 94 1.89 -27.51 0.05
CA THR A 94 1.93 -28.97 -0.06
C THR A 94 2.62 -29.48 1.19
N ASP A 95 1.87 -29.67 2.27
CA ASP A 95 2.34 -30.51 3.35
C ASP A 95 2.43 -31.93 2.78
N GLY A 96 3.61 -32.56 2.89
CA GLY A 96 3.99 -33.78 2.17
C GLY A 96 3.26 -35.05 2.60
N ARG A 97 1.96 -34.98 2.87
CA ARG A 97 1.12 -36.09 3.37
C ARG A 97 0.28 -36.78 2.29
N GLU A 98 0.35 -36.36 1.04
CA GLU A 98 -0.42 -36.97 -0.07
C GLU A 98 0.39 -37.93 -0.96
N ALA A 99 1.62 -38.26 -0.58
CA ALA A 99 2.41 -39.31 -1.22
C ALA A 99 2.57 -40.52 -0.29
N ARG A 100 1.49 -41.25 -0.04
CA ARG A 100 1.60 -42.69 0.28
C ARG A 100 0.61 -43.46 -0.60
N PRO A 101 1.09 -44.47 -1.36
CA PRO A 101 0.26 -45.30 -2.21
C PRO A 101 -0.72 -46.15 -1.40
#